data_AF-A0A943RMV2-F1
#
_entry.id   AF-A0A943RMV2-F1
#
_cell.length_a   1.000
_cell.length_b   1.000
_cell.length_c   1.000
_cell.angle_alpha   90.00
_cell.angle_beta   90.00
_cell.angle_gamma   90.00
#
_symmetry.space_group_name_H-M   'P 1'
#
loop_
_entity.id
_entity.type
_entity.pdbx_description
1 polymer ?
#
loop_
_entity_poly.entity_id
_entity_poly.type
_entity_poly.pdbx_seq_one_letter_code
_entity_poly.pdbx_strand_id
1 'polypeptide(L)'
;MYYAGVPTLVVRAKCPALISINGRVAGECGGEGYISVPLSANGDYYVTLQPLLPHDASGAALCPVTRRFSLENGIMEQTGYPDAVLCLWPGGVNEITMKPIAICAKAGKQCEKAGQKGADAQGAKQPINNLERGMAFAVASMQGKFDEAMSYLSPALRRNVTAEAIAEFMGEYESVRPPVGDMSGDTLGLIYKKKEYVYAARLITIEHGPEGIDNISEL
;
A
#
# COMPACT_ATOMS: atom_id res chain seq x y z
N MET A 1 7.33 -11.65 14.13
CA MET A 1 8.50 -10.75 14.04
C MET A 1 8.92 -10.70 12.58
N TYR A 2 8.57 -9.63 11.85
CA TYR A 2 8.81 -9.49 10.41
C TYR A 2 10.20 -8.86 10.20
N TYR A 3 11.26 -9.67 10.31
CA TYR A 3 12.63 -9.23 10.04
C TYR A 3 13.14 -9.98 8.82
N ALA A 4 13.17 -9.33 7.66
CA ALA A 4 13.93 -9.85 6.55
C ALA A 4 15.40 -9.49 6.82
N GLY A 5 16.21 -10.47 7.23
CA GLY A 5 17.66 -10.27 7.39
C GLY A 5 18.37 -9.84 6.10
N VAL A 6 17.66 -9.91 4.98
CA VAL A 6 18.04 -9.39 3.66
C VAL A 6 16.97 -8.41 3.20
N PRO A 7 17.33 -7.17 2.83
CA PRO A 7 16.39 -6.20 2.27
C PRO A 7 15.62 -6.80 1.11
N THR A 8 14.32 -6.52 1.03
CA THR A 8 13.44 -7.15 0.06
C THR A 8 12.76 -6.08 -0.78
N LEU A 9 12.73 -6.30 -2.10
CA LEU A 9 11.92 -5.51 -3.01
C LEU A 9 10.64 -6.26 -3.34
N VAL A 10 9.50 -5.61 -3.09
CA VAL A 10 8.19 -6.05 -3.57
C VAL A 10 7.80 -5.17 -4.75
N VAL A 11 7.46 -5.76 -5.90
CA VAL A 11 6.98 -5.01 -7.06
C VAL A 11 5.54 -5.37 -7.38
N ARG A 12 4.69 -4.37 -7.43
CA ARG A 12 3.30 -4.42 -7.89
C ARG A 12 3.15 -3.65 -9.20
N ALA A 13 2.19 -4.07 -10.01
CA ALA A 13 1.84 -3.41 -11.26
C ALA A 13 0.34 -3.10 -11.32
N LYS A 14 0.00 -1.88 -11.75
CA LYS A 14 -1.41 -1.47 -11.98
C LYS A 14 -2.04 -2.08 -13.24
N CYS A 15 -1.28 -2.85 -14.00
CA CYS A 15 -1.75 -3.68 -15.12
C CYS A 15 -1.00 -5.02 -15.11
N PRO A 16 -1.48 -6.05 -15.83
CA PRO A 16 -0.68 -7.24 -16.10
C PRO A 16 0.62 -6.86 -16.82
N ALA A 17 1.75 -7.20 -16.21
CA ALA A 17 3.07 -6.81 -16.69
C ALA A 17 4.14 -7.85 -16.36
N LEU A 18 5.12 -7.95 -17.27
CA LEU A 18 6.40 -8.60 -17.02
C LEU A 18 7.32 -7.59 -16.34
N ILE A 19 7.91 -7.98 -15.20
CA ILE A 19 8.87 -7.18 -14.46
C ILE A 19 10.27 -7.70 -14.71
N SER A 20 11.18 -6.78 -15.02
CA SER A 20 12.62 -7.05 -15.09
C SER A 20 13.38 -6.15 -14.14
N ILE A 21 14.46 -6.68 -13.55
CA ILE A 21 15.33 -5.95 -12.62
C ILE A 21 16.76 -6.09 -13.14
N ASN A 22 17.42 -4.95 -13.36
CA ASN A 22 18.77 -4.90 -13.94
C ASN A 22 18.87 -5.71 -15.25
N GLY A 23 17.83 -5.63 -16.08
CA GLY A 23 17.74 -6.31 -17.37
C GLY A 23 17.42 -7.82 -17.32
N ARG A 24 17.20 -8.40 -16.13
CA ARG A 24 16.80 -9.81 -15.97
C ARG A 24 15.33 -9.92 -15.62
N VAL A 25 14.64 -10.88 -16.21
CA VAL A 25 13.24 -11.18 -15.88
C VAL A 25 13.16 -11.63 -14.41
N ALA A 26 12.35 -10.92 -13.62
CA ALA A 26 12.09 -11.24 -12.23
C ALA A 26 10.75 -11.99 -12.05
N GLY A 27 9.79 -11.76 -12.94
CA GLY A 27 8.49 -12.45 -12.96
C GLY A 27 7.39 -11.57 -13.53
N GLU A 28 6.14 -12.06 -13.46
CA GLU A 28 4.95 -11.32 -13.88
C GLU A 28 4.12 -10.91 -12.66
N CYS A 29 3.52 -9.73 -12.69
CA CYS A 29 2.53 -9.32 -11.69
C CYS A 29 1.45 -8.41 -12.30
N GLY A 30 0.36 -8.23 -11.57
CA GLY A 30 -0.80 -7.43 -11.97
C GLY A 30 -1.98 -7.66 -11.02
N GLY A 31 -2.91 -6.72 -10.98
CA GLY A 31 -4.03 -6.78 -10.03
C GLY A 31 -3.51 -6.81 -8.58
N GLU A 32 -3.94 -7.82 -7.82
CA GLU A 32 -3.51 -8.04 -6.42
C GLU A 32 -2.17 -8.79 -6.30
N GLY A 33 -1.65 -9.34 -7.40
CA GLY A 33 -0.39 -10.06 -7.44
C GLY A 33 0.83 -9.15 -7.29
N TYR A 34 1.92 -9.72 -6.79
CA TYR A 34 3.21 -9.05 -6.64
C TYR A 34 4.35 -10.04 -6.88
N ILE A 35 5.53 -9.53 -7.22
CA ILE A 35 6.78 -10.30 -7.10
C ILE A 35 7.55 -9.81 -5.89
N SER A 36 8.32 -10.71 -5.27
CA SER A 36 9.21 -10.41 -4.16
C SER A 36 10.60 -10.93 -4.46
N VAL A 37 11.61 -10.10 -4.27
CA VAL A 37 13.00 -10.39 -4.62
C VAL A 37 13.95 -9.86 -3.54
N PRO A 38 14.92 -10.67 -3.08
CA PRO A 38 15.95 -10.21 -2.16
C PRO A 38 16.89 -9.23 -2.87
N LEU A 39 17.38 -8.25 -2.13
CA LEU A 39 18.32 -7.22 -2.59
C LEU A 39 19.62 -7.26 -1.76
N SER A 40 20.73 -6.92 -2.40
CA SER A 40 21.91 -6.43 -1.69
C SER A 40 21.56 -5.14 -0.96
N ALA A 41 22.12 -4.93 0.24
CA ALA A 41 21.83 -3.77 1.09
C ALA A 41 22.17 -2.41 0.45
N ASN A 42 23.07 -2.39 -0.54
CA ASN A 42 23.49 -1.19 -1.23
C ASN A 42 23.50 -1.41 -2.75
N GLY A 43 23.20 -0.36 -3.51
CA GLY A 43 23.35 -0.32 -4.96
C GLY A 43 22.12 0.17 -5.72
N ASP A 44 22.26 0.26 -7.04
CA ASP A 44 21.20 0.72 -7.94
C ASP A 44 20.46 -0.47 -8.58
N TYR A 45 19.13 -0.35 -8.61
CA TYR A 45 18.21 -1.30 -9.21
C TYR A 45 17.36 -0.62 -10.27
N TYR A 46 17.51 -1.05 -11.51
CA TYR A 46 16.71 -0.60 -12.65
C TYR A 46 15.52 -1.54 -12.78
N VAL A 47 14.35 -1.08 -12.37
CA VAL A 47 13.10 -1.86 -12.42
C VAL A 47 12.33 -1.44 -13.67
N THR A 48 12.09 -2.41 -14.55
CA THR A 48 11.33 -2.24 -15.78
C THR A 48 9.97 -2.93 -15.64
N LEU A 49 8.91 -2.18 -15.90
CA LEU A 49 7.56 -2.70 -16.12
C LEU A 49 7.31 -2.76 -17.63
N GLN A 50 7.06 -3.96 -18.15
CA GLN A 50 6.66 -4.22 -19.53
C GLN A 50 5.19 -4.68 -19.54
N PRO A 51 4.24 -3.85 -20.01
CA PRO A 51 2.83 -4.24 -20.09
C PRO A 51 2.66 -5.48 -20.98
N LEU A 52 1.87 -6.44 -20.51
CA LEU A 52 1.48 -7.61 -21.29
C LEU A 52 0.25 -7.35 -22.17
N LEU A 53 -0.47 -6.27 -21.87
CA LEU A 53 -1.58 -5.78 -22.69
C LEU A 53 -1.11 -4.59 -23.53
N PRO A 54 -1.45 -4.55 -24.83
CA PRO A 54 -1.06 -3.45 -25.71
C PRO A 54 -1.82 -2.15 -25.42
N HIS A 55 -3.04 -2.26 -24.87
CA HIS A 55 -3.92 -1.14 -24.57
C HIS A 55 -4.56 -1.27 -23.19
N ASP A 56 -4.90 -0.14 -22.57
CA ASP A 56 -5.77 -0.12 -21.38
C ASP A 56 -7.26 -0.20 -21.74
N ALA A 57 -8.13 -0.22 -20.73
CA ALA A 57 -9.58 -0.28 -20.91
C ALA A 57 -10.18 0.89 -21.70
N SER A 58 -9.45 2.02 -21.83
CA SER A 58 -9.85 3.17 -22.64
C SER A 58 -9.34 3.11 -24.08
N GLY A 59 -8.54 2.09 -24.42
CA GLY A 59 -7.89 1.93 -25.72
C GLY A 59 -6.55 2.68 -25.87
N ALA A 60 -6.05 3.32 -24.80
CA ALA A 60 -4.75 4.00 -24.86
C ALA A 60 -3.62 2.96 -24.90
N ALA A 61 -2.61 3.18 -25.75
CA ALA A 61 -1.47 2.28 -25.86
C ALA A 61 -0.63 2.32 -24.57
N LEU A 62 -0.25 1.15 -24.06
CA LEU A 62 0.54 1.03 -22.84
C LEU A 62 2.02 0.90 -23.16
N CYS A 63 2.81 1.87 -22.70
CA CYS A 63 4.25 1.89 -22.90
C CYS A 63 5.01 1.32 -21.69
N PRO A 64 6.11 0.60 -21.94
CA PRO A 64 7.02 0.17 -20.89
C PRO A 64 7.63 1.35 -20.15
N VAL A 65 7.95 1.13 -18.87
CA VAL A 65 8.58 2.13 -18.01
C VAL A 65 9.77 1.49 -17.31
N THR A 66 10.90 2.20 -17.28
CA THR A 66 12.06 1.81 -16.46
C THR A 66 12.41 2.93 -15.51
N ARG A 67 12.59 2.60 -14.22
CA ARG A 67 12.99 3.53 -13.17
C ARG A 67 14.17 2.97 -12.39
N ARG A 68 15.09 3.86 -11.99
CA ARG A 68 16.22 3.51 -11.15
C ARG A 68 15.84 3.70 -9.69
N PHE A 69 16.19 2.73 -8.86
CA PHE A 69 16.02 2.81 -7.43
C PHE A 69 17.33 2.56 -6.71
N SER A 70 17.75 3.52 -5.90
CA SER A 70 19.01 3.46 -5.15
C SER A 70 18.74 3.00 -3.73
N LEU A 71 19.44 1.94 -3.31
CA LEU A 71 19.35 1.36 -1.98
C LEU A 71 20.60 1.73 -1.18
N GLU A 72 20.39 2.20 0.05
CA GLU A 72 21.44 2.41 1.03
C GLU A 72 21.01 1.81 2.37
N ASN A 73 21.87 0.98 2.97
CA ASN A 73 21.59 0.28 4.23
C ASN A 73 20.25 -0.48 4.23
N GLY A 74 19.85 -1.02 3.07
CA GLY A 74 18.61 -1.77 2.89
C GLY A 74 17.34 -0.95 2.69
N ILE A 75 17.45 0.38 2.61
CA ILE A 75 16.32 1.30 2.43
C ILE A 75 16.48 2.05 1.11
N MET A 76 15.40 2.17 0.35
CA MET A 76 15.40 2.96 -0.88
C MET A 76 15.39 4.47 -0.56
N GLU A 77 16.45 5.16 -0.98
CA GLU A 77 16.66 6.58 -0.76
C GLU A 77 16.52 7.35 -2.08
N GLN A 78 15.30 7.75 -2.42
CA GLN A 78 15.05 8.54 -3.62
C GLN A 78 13.79 9.40 -3.51
N THR A 79 13.61 10.31 -4.47
CA THR A 79 12.29 10.86 -4.80
C THR A 79 11.51 9.83 -5.60
N GLY A 80 10.22 9.65 -5.31
CA GLY A 80 9.41 8.70 -6.06
C GLY A 80 9.08 9.24 -7.45
N TYR A 81 8.47 8.40 -8.28
CA TYR A 81 8.12 8.76 -9.64
C TYR A 81 6.59 8.81 -9.80
N PRO A 82 6.05 9.68 -10.67
CA PRO A 82 4.61 9.70 -10.96
C PRO A 82 4.06 8.35 -11.44
N ASP A 83 4.91 7.53 -12.04
CA ASP A 83 4.63 6.19 -12.58
C ASP A 83 5.22 5.06 -11.74
N ALA A 84 5.85 5.36 -10.60
CA ALA A 84 6.33 4.36 -9.64
C ALA A 84 6.35 4.92 -8.21
N VAL A 85 5.36 4.49 -7.42
CA VAL A 85 5.18 4.89 -6.02
C VAL A 85 5.94 3.93 -5.11
N LEU A 86 6.75 4.47 -4.21
CA LEU A 86 7.54 3.71 -3.22
C LEU A 86 6.85 3.75 -1.86
N CYS A 87 6.75 2.61 -1.19
CA CYS A 87 6.32 2.48 0.20
C CYS A 87 7.37 1.70 0.99
N LEU A 88 7.92 2.33 2.03
CA LEU A 88 8.92 1.75 2.92
C LEU A 88 8.21 1.09 4.11
N TRP A 89 8.41 -0.21 4.27
CA TRP A 89 7.87 -0.97 5.38
C TRP A 89 8.96 -1.30 6.39
N PRO A 90 8.61 -1.44 7.69
CA PRO A 90 9.53 -1.96 8.68
C PRO A 90 10.10 -3.33 8.28
N GLY A 91 11.30 -3.64 8.77
CA GLY A 91 11.98 -4.91 8.47
C GLY A 91 12.68 -4.96 7.11
N GLY A 92 12.95 -3.82 6.47
CA GLY A 92 13.75 -3.73 5.24
C GLY A 92 12.99 -4.06 3.96
N VAL A 93 11.65 -3.97 3.98
CA VAL A 93 10.80 -4.23 2.81
C VAL A 93 10.54 -2.91 2.08
N ASN A 94 10.96 -2.86 0.83
CA ASN A 94 10.77 -1.74 -0.08
C ASN A 94 9.71 -2.15 -1.10
N GLU A 95 8.54 -1.52 -1.10
CA GLU A 95 7.47 -1.86 -2.03
C GLU A 95 7.31 -0.78 -3.09
N ILE A 96 7.37 -1.19 -4.36
CA ILE A 96 7.15 -0.31 -5.50
C ILE A 96 5.85 -0.71 -6.19
N THR A 97 4.93 0.25 -6.34
CA THR A 97 3.77 0.10 -7.22
C THR A 97 4.00 0.89 -8.50
N MET A 98 4.22 0.17 -9.60
CA MET A 98 4.48 0.74 -10.91
C MET A 98 3.20 0.85 -11.74
N LYS A 99 3.16 1.87 -12.60
CA LYS A 99 2.10 2.14 -13.57
C LYS A 99 2.73 2.36 -14.95
N PRO A 100 2.18 1.77 -16.03
CA PRO A 100 2.65 2.09 -17.38
C PRO A 100 2.28 3.52 -17.78
N ILE A 101 2.99 4.05 -18.78
CA ILE A 101 2.57 5.29 -19.44
C ILE A 101 1.50 4.93 -20.47
N ALA A 102 0.33 5.58 -20.37
CA ALA A 102 -0.75 5.43 -21.34
C ALA A 102 -0.67 6.56 -22.38
N ILE A 103 -0.58 6.20 -23.66
CA ILE A 103 -0.52 7.14 -24.78
C ILE A 103 -1.79 7.00 -25.63
N CYS A 104 -2.62 8.04 -25.65
CA CYS A 104 -3.77 8.12 -26.54
C CYS A 104 -3.31 8.47 -27.97
N ALA A 105 -3.71 7.68 -28.98
CA ALA A 105 -3.39 7.93 -30.38
C ALA A 105 -4.10 9.15 -31.00
N LYS A 106 -5.02 9.82 -30.27
CA LYS A 106 -5.69 11.03 -30.76
C LYS A 106 -4.77 12.24 -30.56
N ALA A 107 -4.06 12.61 -31.63
CA ALA A 107 -3.35 13.88 -31.71
C ALA A 107 -4.27 15.04 -31.31
N GLY A 108 -3.90 15.79 -30.27
CA GLY A 108 -4.43 17.14 -30.01
C GLY A 108 -5.57 17.29 -28.99
N LYS A 109 -6.03 16.25 -28.28
CA LYS A 109 -6.89 16.45 -27.11
C LYS A 109 -6.44 15.55 -25.96
N GLN A 110 -6.22 16.13 -24.77
CA GLN A 110 -6.09 15.36 -23.55
C GLN A 110 -7.26 14.39 -23.49
N CYS A 111 -6.96 13.09 -23.37
CA CYS A 111 -7.96 12.13 -22.94
C CYS A 111 -8.49 12.65 -21.59
N GLU A 112 -9.75 13.11 -21.59
CA GLU A 112 -10.43 13.56 -20.38
C GLU A 112 -10.21 12.48 -19.33
N LYS A 113 -9.73 12.89 -18.16
CA LYS A 113 -9.60 11.99 -17.01
C LYS A 113 -10.94 11.28 -16.90
N ALA A 114 -10.97 9.98 -17.20
CA ALA A 114 -12.06 9.15 -16.74
C ALA A 114 -12.07 9.39 -15.23
N GLY A 115 -13.10 10.10 -14.78
CA GLY A 115 -13.26 10.39 -13.37
C GLY A 115 -13.08 9.06 -12.67
N GLN A 116 -12.07 8.98 -11.80
CA GLN A 116 -12.18 8.07 -10.68
C GLN A 116 -13.46 8.55 -10.00
N LYS A 117 -14.58 7.90 -10.30
CA LYS A 117 -15.66 7.79 -9.35
C LYS A 117 -14.95 7.31 -8.11
N GLY A 118 -14.75 8.21 -7.15
CA GLY A 118 -14.54 7.81 -5.78
C GLY A 118 -15.58 6.74 -5.55
N ALA A 119 -15.15 5.56 -5.11
CA ALA A 119 -16.07 4.54 -4.69
C ALA A 119 -17.01 5.25 -3.70
N ASP A 120 -18.24 5.50 -4.18
CA ASP A 120 -19.28 6.14 -3.41
C ASP A 120 -19.33 5.40 -2.08
N ALA A 121 -19.38 6.15 -0.98
CA ALA A 121 -19.44 5.65 0.38
C ALA A 121 -20.43 4.47 0.45
N GLN A 122 -19.89 3.26 0.35
CA GLN A 122 -20.63 2.04 0.59
C GLN A 122 -21.00 2.14 2.05
N GLY A 123 -22.30 2.34 2.32
CA GLY A 123 -22.83 2.37 3.68
C GLY A 123 -22.23 1.20 4.43
N ALA A 124 -21.67 1.49 5.62
CA ALA A 124 -20.73 0.62 6.33
C ALA A 124 -21.25 -0.82 6.35
N LYS A 125 -20.73 -1.65 5.43
CA LYS A 125 -21.00 -3.08 5.44
C LYS A 125 -20.36 -3.60 6.72
N GLN A 126 -21.13 -4.29 7.54
CA GLN A 126 -20.60 -4.82 8.78
C GLN A 126 -19.41 -5.75 8.45
N PRO A 127 -18.23 -5.54 9.07
CA PRO A 127 -17.04 -6.33 8.76
C PRO A 127 -17.32 -7.83 8.97
N ILE A 128 -16.96 -8.65 7.99
CA ILE A 128 -17.21 -10.11 8.06
C ILE A 128 -16.02 -10.90 8.62
N ASN A 129 -14.86 -10.26 8.78
CA ASN A 129 -13.64 -10.88 9.32
C ASN A 129 -12.77 -9.86 10.08
N ASN A 130 -11.69 -10.36 10.70
CA ASN A 130 -10.75 -9.55 11.48
C ASN A 130 -10.08 -8.44 10.67
N LEU A 131 -9.59 -8.77 9.47
CA LEU A 131 -8.95 -7.81 8.58
C LEU A 131 -9.87 -6.64 8.22
N GLU A 132 -11.10 -6.94 7.79
CA GLU A 132 -12.10 -5.92 7.48
C GLU A 132 -12.44 -5.07 8.71
N ARG A 133 -12.50 -5.68 9.90
CA ARG A 133 -12.79 -4.96 11.15
C ARG A 133 -11.65 -4.02 11.54
N GLY A 134 -10.40 -4.49 11.47
CA GLY A 134 -9.22 -3.67 11.73
C GLY A 134 -9.08 -2.53 10.73
N MET A 135 -9.29 -2.82 9.43
CA MET A 135 -9.30 -1.81 8.39
C MET A 135 -10.41 -0.79 8.58
N ALA A 136 -11.63 -1.21 8.90
CA ALA A 136 -12.76 -0.30 9.14
C ALA A 136 -12.50 0.60 10.36
N PHE A 137 -11.96 0.03 11.45
CA PHE A 137 -11.51 0.80 12.61
C PHE A 137 -10.51 1.89 12.23
N ALA A 138 -9.45 1.53 11.51
CA ALA A 138 -8.43 2.48 11.09
C ALA A 138 -9.03 3.54 10.14
N VAL A 139 -9.77 3.15 9.11
CA VAL A 139 -10.41 4.11 8.19
C VAL A 139 -11.34 5.10 8.94
N ALA A 140 -12.14 4.62 9.90
CA ALA A 140 -13.00 5.48 10.70
C ALA A 140 -12.17 6.47 11.56
N SER A 141 -11.09 6.00 12.19
CA SER A 141 -10.14 6.85 12.93
C SER A 141 -9.49 7.90 12.03
N MET A 142 -9.05 7.53 10.82
CA MET A 142 -8.45 8.44 9.84
C MET A 142 -9.41 9.55 9.40
N GLN A 143 -10.70 9.23 9.31
CA GLN A 143 -11.76 10.16 8.92
C GLN A 143 -12.27 11.02 10.10
N GLY A 144 -11.73 10.86 11.31
CA GLY A 144 -12.21 11.53 12.51
C GLY A 144 -13.60 11.05 12.98
N LYS A 145 -14.09 9.93 12.46
CA LYS A 145 -15.39 9.34 12.83
C LYS A 145 -15.22 8.46 14.07
N PHE A 146 -14.89 9.07 15.19
CA PHE A 146 -14.52 8.33 16.39
C PHE A 146 -15.66 7.50 17.00
N ASP A 147 -16.92 7.91 16.84
CA ASP A 147 -18.06 7.06 17.27
C ASP A 147 -18.11 5.74 16.47
N GLU A 148 -17.84 5.80 15.17
CA GLU A 148 -17.75 4.62 14.31
C GLU A 148 -16.50 3.79 14.66
N ALA A 149 -15.35 4.43 14.85
CA ALA A 149 -14.12 3.75 15.25
C ALA A 149 -14.31 3.01 16.59
N MET A 150 -14.87 3.69 17.59
CA MET A 150 -15.21 3.11 18.88
C MET A 150 -16.14 1.91 18.73
N SER A 151 -17.08 1.93 17.77
CA SER A 151 -18.04 0.85 17.50
C SER A 151 -17.38 -0.51 17.21
N TYR A 152 -16.14 -0.52 16.72
CA TYR A 152 -15.37 -1.74 16.42
C TYR A 152 -14.57 -2.28 17.62
N LEU A 153 -14.38 -1.48 18.67
CA LEU A 153 -13.70 -1.90 19.90
C LEU A 153 -14.62 -2.77 20.76
N SER A 154 -14.03 -3.71 21.51
CA SER A 154 -14.79 -4.49 22.48
C SER A 154 -15.33 -3.60 23.61
N PRO A 155 -16.43 -4.00 24.29
CA PRO A 155 -17.01 -3.21 25.37
C PRO A 155 -16.02 -2.93 26.52
N ALA A 156 -15.06 -3.84 26.74
CA ALA A 156 -14.01 -3.67 27.74
C ALA A 156 -13.04 -2.54 27.33
N LEU A 157 -12.53 -2.56 26.10
CA LEU A 157 -11.60 -1.55 25.62
C LEU A 157 -12.27 -0.17 25.46
N ARG A 158 -13.49 -0.12 24.90
CA ARG A 158 -14.24 1.13 24.68
C ARG A 158 -14.47 1.94 25.95
N ARG A 159 -14.57 1.29 27.13
CA ARG A 159 -14.74 1.99 28.42
C ARG A 159 -13.47 2.69 28.92
N ASN A 160 -12.31 2.30 28.41
CA ASN A 160 -11.00 2.75 28.89
C ASN A 160 -10.25 3.63 27.89
N VAL A 161 -10.81 3.89 26.71
CA VAL A 161 -10.16 4.64 25.63
C VAL A 161 -11.05 5.81 25.24
N THR A 162 -10.44 6.98 25.01
CA THR A 162 -11.13 8.17 24.50
C THR A 162 -10.85 8.39 23.02
N ALA A 163 -11.67 9.21 22.36
CA ALA A 163 -11.45 9.59 20.96
C ALA A 163 -10.09 10.27 20.77
N GLU A 164 -9.69 11.12 21.73
CA GLU A 164 -8.42 11.84 21.73
C GLU A 164 -7.25 10.85 21.85
N ALA A 165 -7.35 9.85 22.72
CA ALA A 165 -6.33 8.82 22.85
C ALA A 165 -6.16 7.99 21.56
N ILE A 166 -7.27 7.68 20.87
CA ILE A 166 -7.21 7.02 19.55
C ILE A 166 -6.54 7.94 18.54
N ALA A 167 -6.95 9.21 18.46
CA ALA A 167 -6.39 10.17 17.52
C ALA A 167 -4.88 10.35 17.73
N GLU A 168 -4.44 10.50 18.98
CA GLU A 168 -3.04 10.64 19.36
C GLU A 168 -2.23 9.39 19.00
N PHE A 169 -2.73 8.20 19.39
CA PHE A 169 -2.04 6.95 19.09
C PHE A 169 -1.95 6.69 17.59
N MET A 170 -3.04 6.87 16.85
CA MET A 170 -3.14 6.56 15.41
C MET A 170 -2.42 7.59 14.53
N GLY A 171 -2.30 8.84 15.00
CA GLY A 171 -1.65 9.92 14.27
C GLY A 171 -2.29 10.22 12.92
N GLU A 172 -1.58 10.99 12.09
CA GLU A 172 -2.01 11.32 10.73
C GLU A 172 -1.40 10.35 9.71
N TYR A 173 -2.24 9.77 8.86
CA TYR A 173 -1.84 8.88 7.77
C TYR A 173 -2.80 9.01 6.58
N GLU A 174 -2.34 8.65 5.38
CA GLU A 174 -3.11 8.81 4.13
C GLU A 174 -3.91 7.56 3.75
N SER A 175 -3.48 6.37 4.19
CA SER A 175 -4.20 5.12 3.94
C SER A 175 -3.81 4.03 4.93
N VAL A 176 -4.61 2.97 5.00
CA VAL A 176 -4.34 1.77 5.79
C VAL A 176 -4.38 0.54 4.91
N ARG A 177 -3.44 -0.39 5.10
CA ARG A 177 -3.43 -1.69 4.42
C ARG A 177 -2.61 -2.72 5.20
N PRO A 178 -2.90 -4.02 5.08
CA PRO A 178 -2.06 -5.03 5.71
C PRO A 178 -0.66 -5.07 5.08
N PRO A 179 0.37 -5.56 5.81
CA PRO A 179 1.65 -5.93 5.24
C PRO A 179 1.50 -6.92 4.09
N VAL A 180 2.48 -6.93 3.19
CA VAL A 180 2.48 -7.83 2.03
C VAL A 180 2.40 -9.29 2.48
N GLY A 181 1.34 -10.00 2.07
CA GLY A 181 1.13 -11.41 2.38
C GLY A 181 0.39 -11.67 3.70
N ASP A 182 0.11 -10.63 4.49
CA ASP A 182 -0.70 -10.76 5.70
C ASP A 182 -2.18 -10.53 5.38
N MET A 183 -3.02 -11.52 5.67
CA MET A 183 -4.48 -11.45 5.51
C MET A 183 -5.20 -11.74 6.83
N SER A 184 -4.48 -11.84 7.95
CA SER A 184 -5.03 -12.16 9.27
C SER A 184 -5.91 -11.02 9.81
N GLY A 185 -5.48 -9.78 9.57
CA GLY A 185 -6.02 -8.59 10.22
C GLY A 185 -5.29 -8.21 11.51
N ASP A 186 -4.40 -9.07 12.00
CA ASP A 186 -3.70 -8.87 13.27
C ASP A 186 -2.59 -7.82 13.16
N THR A 187 -2.10 -7.53 11.95
CA THR A 187 -1.14 -6.46 11.70
C THR A 187 -1.63 -5.55 10.57
N LEU A 188 -1.60 -4.24 10.81
CA LEU A 188 -1.91 -3.23 9.79
C LEU A 188 -0.77 -2.21 9.66
N GLY A 189 -0.55 -1.75 8.43
CA GLY A 189 0.30 -0.61 8.15
C GLY A 189 -0.52 0.67 8.02
N LEU A 190 -0.21 1.64 8.87
CA LEU A 190 -0.65 3.03 8.72
C LEU A 190 0.32 3.73 7.76
N ILE A 191 -0.15 4.06 6.56
CA ILE A 191 0.68 4.55 5.47
C ILE A 191 0.67 6.08 5.47
N TYR A 192 1.80 6.68 5.80
CA TYR A 192 1.98 8.13 5.80
C TYR A 192 2.90 8.57 4.65
N LYS A 193 2.67 9.78 4.16
CA LYS A 193 3.48 10.36 3.10
C LYS A 193 4.78 10.92 3.68
N LYS A 194 5.91 10.46 3.15
CA LYS A 194 7.23 10.96 3.52
C LYS A 194 7.68 12.06 2.56
N LYS A 195 7.50 11.84 1.25
CA LYS A 195 7.82 12.77 0.15
C LYS A 195 6.85 12.53 -1.02
N GLU A 196 6.93 13.33 -2.08
CA GLU A 196 6.14 13.07 -3.28
C GLU A 196 6.43 11.66 -3.83
N TYR A 197 5.36 10.87 -4.00
CA TYR A 197 5.40 9.45 -4.41
C TYR A 197 6.23 8.51 -3.51
N VAL A 198 6.60 8.95 -2.30
CA VAL A 198 7.31 8.13 -1.30
C VAL A 198 6.53 8.11 -0.01
N TYR A 199 6.19 6.91 0.42
CA TYR A 199 5.41 6.60 1.60
C TYR A 199 6.21 5.75 2.56
N ALA A 200 5.79 5.73 3.81
CA ALA A 200 6.29 4.78 4.79
C ALA A 200 5.13 4.24 5.62
N ALA A 201 5.30 3.02 6.12
CA ALA A 201 4.32 2.35 6.95
C ALA A 201 4.79 2.37 8.41
N ARG A 202 3.86 2.70 9.32
CA ARG A 202 3.98 2.39 10.74
C ARG A 202 3.12 1.16 11.03
N LEU A 203 3.68 0.14 11.68
CA LEU A 203 2.96 -1.09 11.95
C LEU A 203 2.26 -1.03 13.29
N ILE A 204 0.98 -1.39 13.29
CA ILE A 204 0.21 -1.63 14.51
C ILE A 204 -0.22 -3.09 14.54
N THR A 205 -0.27 -3.65 15.74
CA THR A 205 -0.87 -4.94 16.04
C THR A 205 -2.27 -4.74 16.56
N ILE A 206 -3.22 -5.54 16.10
CA ILE A 206 -4.62 -5.54 16.51
C ILE A 206 -4.93 -6.90 17.12
N GLU A 207 -5.29 -6.90 18.39
CA GLU A 207 -5.76 -8.11 19.06
C GLU A 207 -7.28 -8.19 18.96
N HIS A 208 -7.77 -9.30 18.43
CA HIS A 208 -9.17 -9.50 18.12
C HIS A 208 -9.85 -10.41 19.15
N GLY A 209 -10.93 -9.90 19.73
CA GLY A 209 -11.84 -10.63 20.59
C GLY A 209 -13.13 -11.07 19.89
N PRO A 210 -13.96 -11.87 20.60
CA PRO A 210 -15.28 -12.28 20.10
C PRO A 210 -16.24 -11.10 19.94
N GLU A 211 -16.08 -10.03 20.74
CA GLU A 211 -16.99 -8.88 20.75
C GLU A 211 -16.42 -7.63 20.07
N GLY A 212 -15.17 -7.65 19.59
CA GLY A 212 -14.54 -6.47 19.00
C GLY A 212 -13.02 -6.57 18.95
N ILE A 213 -12.38 -5.43 18.79
CA ILE A 213 -10.93 -5.27 19.00
C ILE A 213 -10.67 -5.14 20.51
N ASP A 214 -9.84 -6.02 21.05
CA ASP A 214 -9.52 -6.07 22.49
C ASP A 214 -8.31 -5.22 22.85
N ASN A 215 -7.35 -5.07 21.92
CA ASN A 215 -6.17 -4.25 22.12
C ASN A 215 -5.59 -3.75 20.79
N ILE A 216 -4.90 -2.62 20.84
CA ILE A 216 -4.13 -2.07 19.71
C ILE A 216 -2.79 -1.61 20.26
N SER A 217 -1.70 -2.04 19.64
CA SER A 217 -0.34 -1.69 20.06
C SER A 217 0.55 -1.42 18.85
N GLU A 218 1.67 -0.73 19.07
CA GLU A 218 2.71 -0.54 18.04
C GLU A 218 3.67 -1.73 18.03
N LEU A 219 4.12 -2.14 16.84
CA LEU A 219 5.06 -3.26 16.64
C LEU A 219 6.52 -2.80 16.62
#